data_AF-A0A0C2G6J7-F1
#
_entry.id   AF-A0A0C2G6J7-F1
#
_cell.length_a   1.000
_cell.length_b   1.000
_cell.length_c   1.000
_cell.angle_alpha   90.00
_cell.angle_beta   90.00
_cell.angle_gamma   90.00
#
_symmetry.space_group_name_H-M   'P 1'
#
loop_
_entity.id
_entity.type
_entity.pdbx_description
1 polymer ?
#
loop_
_entity_poly.entity_id
_entity_poly.type
_entity_poly.pdbx_seq_one_letter_code
_entity_poly.pdbx_strand_id
1 'polypeptide(L)' 'MDITVPIIPGIMPIMGYDSIRRIATLSQLTIPESILSDLEPIKHDDDAVRKYGTIKVSLLLWNPYLEALC' A
#
# COMPACT_ATOMS: atom_id res chain seq x y z
N MET A 1 -11.57 -27.33 10.83
CA MET A 1 -11.93 -26.07 11.51
C MET A 1 -11.92 -25.02 10.43
N ASP A 2 -13.09 -24.76 9.84
CA ASP A 2 -13.23 -23.81 8.74
C ASP A 2 -13.66 -22.47 9.30
N ILE A 3 -13.03 -21.41 8.79
CA ILE A 3 -13.43 -20.04 9.11
C ILE A 3 -14.65 -19.72 8.23
N THR A 4 -15.84 -19.78 8.81
CA THR A 4 -17.12 -19.53 8.12
C THR A 4 -17.50 -18.05 8.06
N VAL A 5 -16.65 -17.16 8.57
CA VAL A 5 -16.90 -15.71 8.69
C VAL A 5 -16.10 -14.98 7.60
N PRO A 6 -16.68 -13.99 6.89
CA PRO A 6 -15.96 -13.22 5.88
C PRO A 6 -14.79 -12.43 6.50
N ILE A 7 -13.59 -12.59 5.95
CA ILE A 7 -12.40 -11.85 6.34
C ILE A 7 -12.39 -10.54 5.57
N ILE A 8 -12.49 -9.42 6.27
CA ILE A 8 -12.42 -8.08 5.67
C ILE A 8 -10.95 -7.65 5.62
N PRO A 9 -10.35 -7.44 4.43
CA PRO A 9 -8.98 -6.96 4.34
C PRO A 9 -8.92 -5.49 4.80
N GLY A 10 -8.02 -5.19 5.74
CA GLY A 10 -7.70 -3.82 6.14
C GLY A 10 -6.80 -3.16 5.10
N ILE A 11 -7.20 -1.99 4.61
CA ILE A 11 -6.42 -1.22 3.62
C ILE A 11 -5.81 -0.01 4.31
N MET A 12 -4.49 0.13 4.19
CA MET A 12 -3.76 1.28 4.73
C MET A 12 -2.93 1.94 3.61
N PRO A 13 -3.26 3.17 3.20
CA PRO A 13 -2.46 3.91 2.24
C PRO A 13 -1.14 4.40 2.86
N ILE A 14 -0.15 4.60 1.99
CA ILE A 14 1.15 5.16 2.37
C ILE A 14 0.94 6.64 2.71
N MET A 15 1.27 7.03 3.95
CA MET A 15 1.11 8.41 4.43
C MET A 15 2.41 9.23 4.41
N GLY A 16 3.56 8.57 4.33
CA GLY A 16 4.89 9.18 4.38
C GLY A 16 6.00 8.13 4.26
N TYR A 17 7.20 8.54 3.84
CA TYR A 17 8.33 7.64 3.59
C TYR A 17 8.82 6.91 4.85
N ASP A 18 9.02 7.65 5.94
CA ASP A 18 9.46 7.04 7.21
C ASP A 18 8.37 6.16 7.84
N SER A 19 7.09 6.55 7.64
CA SER A 19 5.95 5.81 8.16
C SER A 19 5.86 4.41 7.54
N ILE A 20 6.00 4.29 6.21
CA ILE A 20 5.96 2.98 5.55
C ILE A 20 7.15 2.11 5.96
N ARG A 21 8.34 2.69 6.11
CA ARG A 21 9.53 1.95 6.54
C ARG A 21 9.39 1.41 7.96
N ARG A 22 8.80 2.21 8.85
CA ARG A 22 8.48 1.81 10.22
C ARG A 22 7.46 0.68 10.25
N ILE A 23 6.37 0.81 9.50
CA ILE A 23 5.34 -0.24 9.39
C ILE A 23 5.93 -1.53 8.83
N ALA A 24 6.69 -1.46 7.74
CA ALA A 24 7.36 -2.61 7.14
C ALA A 24 8.26 -3.33 8.14
N THR A 25 9.01 -2.57 8.95
CA THR A 25 9.88 -3.12 10.01
C THR A 25 9.06 -3.78 11.13
N LEU A 26 7.98 -3.14 11.59
CA LEU A 26 7.11 -3.66 12.65
C LEU A 26 6.33 -4.91 12.22
N SER A 27 5.89 -4.95 10.96
CA SER A 27 5.15 -6.06 10.37
C SER A 27 6.06 -7.13 9.76
N GLN A 28 7.39 -6.97 9.81
CA GLN A 28 8.37 -7.85 9.16
C GLN A 28 8.12 -8.05 7.65
N LEU A 29 7.60 -7.01 7.00
CA LEU A 29 7.34 -6.98 5.56
C LEU A 29 8.47 -6.28 4.83
N THR A 30 8.78 -6.74 3.61
CA THR A 30 9.73 -6.07 2.73
C THR A 30 8.99 -5.13 1.77
N ILE A 31 9.43 -3.88 1.70
CA ILE A 31 8.88 -2.92 0.73
C ILE A 31 9.45 -3.25 -0.66
N PRO A 32 8.60 -3.40 -1.70
CA PRO A 32 9.06 -3.61 -3.07
C PRO A 32 9.96 -2.48 -3.56
N GLU A 33 11.02 -2.83 -4.30
CA GLU A 33 12.01 -1.87 -4.79
C GLU A 33 11.45 -0.87 -5.81
N SER A 34 10.40 -1.26 -6.54
CA SER A 34 9.65 -0.36 -7.43
C SER A 34 9.00 0.79 -6.66
N ILE A 35 8.44 0.52 -5.49
CA ILE A 35 7.83 1.54 -4.63
C ILE A 35 8.91 2.43 -4.02
N LEU A 36 10.02 1.86 -3.56
CA LEU A 36 11.13 2.64 -3.02
C LEU A 36 11.71 3.60 -4.06
N SER A 37 11.92 3.13 -5.29
CA SER A 37 12.43 3.95 -6.40
C SER A 37 11.52 5.13 -6.73
N ASP A 38 10.20 4.90 -6.72
CA ASP A 38 9.20 5.95 -6.95
C ASP A 38 9.11 6.94 -5.77
N LEU A 39 9.34 6.48 -4.53
CA LEU A 39 9.25 7.30 -3.32
C LEU A 39 10.52 8.11 -3.03
N GLU A 40 11.71 7.62 -3.43
CA GLU A 40 12.99 8.28 -3.22
C GLU A 40 13.05 9.76 -3.68
N PRO A 41 12.52 10.15 -4.87
CA PRO A 41 12.52 11.55 -5.29
C PRO A 41 11.53 12.43 -4.52
N ILE A 42 10.51 11.86 -3.89
CA ILE A 42 9.44 12.59 -3.19
C ILE A 42 9.52 12.43 -1.66
N LYS A 43 10.60 11.84 -1.13
CA LYS A 43 10.74 11.52 0.30
C LYS A 43 10.63 12.69 1.27
N HIS A 44 10.83 13.92 0.79
CA HIS A 44 10.72 15.16 1.58
C HIS A 44 9.39 15.90 1.39
N ASP A 45 8.49 15.36 0.56
CA ASP A 45 7.18 15.93 0.27
C ASP A 45 6.09 14.93 0.69
N ASP A 46 5.60 15.10 1.92
CA ASP A 46 4.58 14.23 2.50
C ASP A 46 3.25 14.28 1.73
N ASP A 47 2.92 15.39 1.07
CA ASP A 47 1.71 15.52 0.27
C ASP A 47 1.83 14.70 -1.02
N ALA A 48 2.99 14.77 -1.69
CA ALA A 48 3.27 13.94 -2.86
C ALA A 48 3.30 12.45 -2.51
N VAL A 49 3.93 12.06 -1.40
CA VAL A 49 3.98 10.66 -0.94
C VAL A 49 2.58 10.13 -0.65
N ARG A 50 1.73 10.92 0.03
CA ARG A 50 0.35 10.52 0.33
C ARG A 50 -0.49 10.35 -0.92
N LYS A 51 -0.32 11.24 -1.90
CA LYS A 51 -1.01 11.15 -3.20
C LYS A 51 -0.58 9.91 -3.97
N TYR A 52 0.73 9.64 -4.03
CA TYR A 52 1.28 8.43 -4.62
C TYR A 52 0.72 7.16 -3.95
N GLY A 53 0.75 7.13 -2.61
CA GLY A 53 0.23 6.03 -1.80
C GLY A 53 -1.25 5.73 -2.08
N THR A 54 -2.07 6.78 -2.13
CA THR A 54 -3.52 6.67 -2.40
C THR A 54 -3.77 6.12 -3.81
N ILE A 55 -3.06 6.63 -4.82
CA ILE A 55 -3.22 6.20 -6.21
C ILE A 55 -2.76 4.75 -6.38
N LYS A 56 -1.60 4.37 -5.84
CA LYS A 56 -1.07 3.00 -5.96
C LYS A 56 -1.96 1.98 -5.25
N VAL A 57 -2.40 2.28 -4.03
CA VAL A 57 -3.33 1.39 -3.30
C VAL A 57 -4.66 1.27 -4.04
N SER A 58 -5.18 2.37 -4.58
CA SER A 58 -6.40 2.32 -5.40
C SER A 58 -6.20 1.46 -6.65
N LEU A 59 -5.12 1.66 -7.43
CA LEU A 59 -4.93 0.92 -8.67
C LEU A 59 -4.67 -0.57 -8.42
N LEU A 60 -3.83 -0.92 -7.43
CA LEU A 60 -3.49 -2.31 -7.12
C LEU A 60 -4.68 -3.09 -6.59
N LEU A 61 -5.54 -2.45 -5.79
CA LEU A 61 -6.71 -3.13 -5.22
C LEU A 61 -7.86 -3.21 -6.21
N TRP A 62 -8.12 -2.18 -7.01
CA TRP A 62 -9.24 -2.20 -7.94
C TRP A 62 -9.02 -3.17 -9.10
N ASN A 63 -7.78 -3.47 -9.50
CA ASN A 63 -7.52 -4.37 -10.62
C ASN A 63 -8.15 -5.77 -10.46
N PRO A 64 -7.90 -6.51 -9.36
CA PRO A 64 -8.53 -7.81 -9.16
C PRO A 64 -10.05 -7.73 -8.96
N TYR A 65 -10.59 -6.63 -8.40
CA TYR A 65 -12.05 -6.45 -8.29
C TYR A 65 -12.71 -6.12 -9.63
N LEU A 66 -12.03 -5.38 -10.51
CA LEU A 66 -12.52 -5.04 -11.85
C LEU A 66 -12.43 -6.25 -12.80
N GLU A 67 -11.36 -7.04 -12.72
CA GLU A 67 -11.23 -8.31 -13.46
C GLU A 67 -12.26 -9.35 -13.00
N ALA A 68 -12.62 -9.38 -11.71
CA ALA A 68 -13.68 -10.26 -11.21
C ALA A 68 -15.11 -9.84 -11.62
N LEU A 69 -15.27 -8.64 -12.21
CA LEU A 69 -16.55 -8.07 -12.66
C LEU A 69 -16.76 -8.13 -14.18
N CYS A 70 -15.80 -8.70 -14.93
CA CYS A 70 -15.85 -8.93 -16.38
C CYS A 70 -15.90 -10.44 -16.66
#